data_AF-X0QZ89-F1
#
_entry.id   AF-X0QZ89-F1
#
_cell.length_a   1.000
_cell.length_b   1.000
_cell.length_c   1.000
_cell.angle_alpha   90.00
_cell.angle_beta   90.00
_cell.angle_gamma   90.00
#
_symmetry.space_group_name_H-M   'P 1'
#
loop_
_entity.id
_entity.type
_entity.pdbx_description
1 polymer ?
#
loop_
_entity_poly.entity_id
_entity_poly.type
_entity_poly.pdbx_seq_one_letter_code
_entity_poly.pdbx_strand_id
1 'polypeptide(L)'
;MTNLKKLAVIALLTPLFVACSNAPSESTVEALIEAQYEQANSMMDDAMANAGNDEMAKAMSGMMEGMMPKLERVENINCDTVEGDNTYMCTADITQTIAGESRTNKTNFKVYQVNDEWVLGN
;
A
#
# COMPACT_ATOMS: atom_id res chain seq x y z
N MET A 1 -32.90 52.03 -33.16
CA MET A 1 -32.30 51.69 -31.85
C MET A 1 -32.24 50.17 -31.73
N THR A 2 -31.15 49.57 -32.17
CA THR A 2 -30.90 48.12 -32.11
C THR A 2 -29.90 47.86 -30.99
N ASN A 3 -30.32 47.12 -29.97
CA ASN A 3 -29.40 46.56 -28.98
C ASN A 3 -29.78 45.09 -28.73
N LEU A 4 -29.27 44.21 -29.60
CA LEU A 4 -29.09 42.81 -29.27
C LEU A 4 -28.04 42.76 -28.14
N LYS A 5 -28.48 42.53 -26.90
CA LYS A 5 -27.57 42.15 -25.83
C LYS A 5 -27.09 40.73 -26.11
N LYS A 6 -25.83 40.67 -26.56
CA LYS A 6 -25.07 39.46 -26.91
C LYS A 6 -25.13 38.44 -25.77
N LEU A 7 -25.43 37.20 -26.15
CA LEU A 7 -25.13 36.01 -25.38
C LEU A 7 -23.64 35.98 -25.04
N ALA A 8 -23.33 35.78 -23.76
CA ALA A 8 -22.04 35.32 -23.31
C ALA A 8 -22.29 34.08 -22.42
N VAL A 9 -22.57 32.96 -23.07
CA VAL A 9 -22.44 31.64 -22.43
C VAL A 9 -20.95 31.39 -22.34
N ILE A 10 -20.36 31.69 -21.18
CA ILE A 10 -19.01 31.25 -20.85
C ILE A 10 -19.15 29.75 -20.58
N ALA A 11 -18.91 28.95 -21.63
CA ALA A 11 -18.63 27.54 -21.47
C ALA A 11 -17.31 27.45 -20.70
N LEU A 12 -17.41 27.26 -19.38
CA LEU A 12 -16.31 26.80 -18.54
C LEU A 12 -15.89 25.44 -19.08
N LEU A 13 -14.97 25.45 -20.04
CA LEU A 13 -14.10 24.34 -20.37
C LEU A 13 -13.21 24.13 -19.14
N THR A 14 -13.77 23.49 -18.11
CA THR A 14 -12.95 22.81 -17.12
C THR A 14 -12.20 21.73 -17.89
N PRO A 15 -10.86 21.76 -17.96
CA PRO A 15 -10.13 20.58 -18.35
C PRO A 15 -10.53 19.51 -17.35
N LEU A 16 -11.31 18.54 -17.82
CA LEU A 16 -11.40 17.24 -17.17
C LEU A 16 -9.99 16.68 -17.30
N PHE A 17 -9.13 16.99 -16.33
CA PHE A 17 -7.97 16.17 -16.05
C PHE A 17 -8.56 14.84 -15.57
N VAL A 18 -8.98 14.01 -16.52
CA VAL A 18 -8.99 12.57 -16.30
C VAL A 18 -7.52 12.32 -16.03
N ALA A 19 -7.15 12.19 -14.75
CA ALA A 19 -5.86 11.67 -14.40
C ALA A 19 -5.84 10.29 -15.04
N CYS A 20 -5.22 10.17 -16.21
CA CYS A 20 -4.81 8.89 -16.75
C CYS A 20 -3.74 8.39 -15.77
N SER A 21 -4.18 7.91 -14.61
CA SER A 21 -3.29 7.28 -13.67
C SER A 21 -2.72 6.09 -14.43
N ASN A 22 -1.41 6.09 -14.60
CA ASN A 22 -0.72 4.90 -15.05
C ASN A 22 -0.62 3.97 -13.84
N ALA A 23 -0.42 2.67 -14.08
CA ALA A 23 -0.13 1.74 -13.00
C ALA A 23 1.00 2.28 -12.10
N PRO A 24 0.97 2.01 -10.77
CA PRO A 24 2.09 2.36 -9.90
C PRO A 24 3.37 1.71 -10.43
N SER A 25 4.51 2.38 -10.25
CA SER A 25 5.80 1.76 -10.59
C SER A 25 6.08 0.57 -9.66
N GLU A 26 6.88 -0.39 -10.13
CA GLU A 26 7.31 -1.54 -9.31
C GLU A 26 7.95 -1.06 -8.00
N SER A 27 8.84 -0.07 -8.06
CA SER A 27 9.47 0.52 -6.87
C SER A 27 8.49 1.18 -5.90
N THR A 28 7.36 1.69 -6.39
CA THR A 28 6.30 2.26 -5.54
C THR A 28 5.60 1.14 -4.78
N VAL A 29 5.28 0.03 -5.46
CA VAL A 29 4.65 -1.12 -4.83
C VAL A 29 5.58 -1.78 -3.83
N GLU A 30 6.86 -1.92 -4.16
CA GLU A 30 7.90 -2.42 -3.24
C GLU A 30 7.96 -1.57 -1.97
N ALA A 31 8.09 -0.23 -2.10
CA ALA A 31 8.15 0.67 -0.96
C ALA A 31 6.87 0.61 -0.09
N LEU A 32 5.70 0.44 -0.70
CA LEU A 32 4.45 0.27 0.04
C LEU A 32 4.45 -1.05 0.84
N ILE A 33 4.93 -2.14 0.25
CA ILE A 33 5.04 -3.43 0.92
C ILE A 33 6.03 -3.32 2.10
N GLU A 34 7.21 -2.75 1.88
CA GLU A 34 8.20 -2.51 2.93
C GLU A 34 7.60 -1.71 4.10
N ALA A 35 6.92 -0.61 3.80
CA ALA A 35 6.26 0.22 4.80
C ALA A 35 5.21 -0.54 5.62
N GLN A 36 4.49 -1.51 5.01
CA GLN A 36 3.54 -2.36 5.74
C GLN A 36 4.25 -3.28 6.75
N TYR A 37 5.38 -3.87 6.38
CA TYR A 37 6.17 -4.71 7.28
C TYR A 37 6.79 -3.88 8.41
N GLU A 38 7.31 -2.68 8.11
CA GLU A 38 7.83 -1.76 9.12
C GLU A 38 6.73 -1.31 10.09
N GLN A 39 5.55 -0.99 9.59
CA GLN A 39 4.40 -0.65 10.42
C GLN A 39 4.01 -1.83 11.33
N ALA A 40 3.92 -3.05 10.80
CA ALA A 40 3.61 -4.23 11.61
C ALA A 40 4.65 -4.48 12.71
N ASN A 41 5.95 -4.35 12.37
CA ASN A 41 7.04 -4.49 13.34
C ASN A 41 6.96 -3.43 14.44
N SER A 42 6.77 -2.15 14.09
CA SER A 42 6.66 -1.07 15.07
C SER A 42 5.47 -1.25 16.01
N MET A 43 4.31 -1.72 15.53
CA MET A 43 3.16 -2.04 16.36
C MET A 43 3.46 -3.15 17.36
N MET A 44 4.26 -4.16 16.96
CA MET A 44 4.69 -5.21 17.87
C MET A 44 5.68 -4.69 18.92
N ASP A 45 6.67 -3.90 18.51
CA ASP A 45 7.65 -3.31 19.41
C ASP A 45 6.96 -2.45 20.48
N ASP A 46 5.99 -1.63 20.07
CA ASP A 46 5.15 -0.85 20.98
C ASP A 46 4.33 -1.74 21.92
N ALA A 47 3.75 -2.83 21.42
CA ALA A 47 3.01 -3.77 22.25
C ALA A 47 3.92 -4.44 23.30
N MET A 48 5.15 -4.82 22.91
CA MET A 48 6.14 -5.40 23.82
C MET A 48 6.61 -4.40 24.88
N ALA A 49 6.86 -3.15 24.49
CA ALA A 49 7.24 -2.09 25.42
C ALA A 49 6.15 -1.82 26.47
N ASN A 50 4.88 -1.97 26.08
CA ASN A 50 3.73 -1.75 26.95
C ASN A 50 3.24 -3.00 27.73
N ALA A 51 3.77 -4.20 27.44
CA ALA A 51 3.35 -5.46 28.07
C ALA A 51 3.68 -5.57 29.58
N GLY A 52 4.42 -4.61 30.14
CA GLY A 52 4.80 -4.58 31.55
C GLY A 52 5.93 -5.57 31.89
N ASN A 53 6.19 -5.75 33.19
CA ASN A 53 7.33 -6.53 33.69
C ASN A 53 7.02 -7.99 34.02
N ASP A 54 5.86 -8.49 33.61
CA ASP A 54 5.49 -9.88 33.87
C ASP A 54 6.34 -10.85 33.02
N GLU A 55 6.99 -11.80 33.69
CA GLU A 55 7.90 -12.75 33.04
C GLU A 55 7.16 -13.69 32.07
N MET A 56 5.89 -14.01 32.33
CA MET A 56 5.07 -14.80 31.42
C MET A 56 4.71 -13.99 30.18
N ALA A 57 4.39 -12.70 30.33
CA ALA A 57 4.17 -11.79 29.21
C ALA A 57 5.41 -11.63 28.34
N LYS A 58 6.60 -11.41 28.94
CA LYS A 58 7.88 -11.33 28.20
C LYS A 58 8.21 -12.60 27.43
N ALA A 59 8.03 -13.76 28.05
CA ALA A 59 8.25 -15.05 27.40
C ALA A 59 7.30 -15.25 26.20
N MET A 60 6.03 -14.84 26.34
CA MET A 60 5.04 -14.92 25.28
C MET A 60 5.33 -13.91 24.15
N SER A 61 5.77 -12.71 24.48
CA SER A 61 6.22 -11.68 23.51
C SER A 61 7.41 -12.13 22.68
N GLY A 62 8.45 -12.71 23.30
CA GLY A 62 9.60 -13.24 22.56
C GLY A 62 9.24 -14.39 21.61
N MET A 63 8.26 -15.21 22.00
CA MET A 63 7.69 -16.23 21.11
C MET A 63 6.93 -15.59 19.93
N MET A 64 6.15 -14.54 20.17
CA MET A 64 5.44 -13.80 19.11
C MET A 64 6.41 -13.10 18.15
N GLU A 65 7.49 -12.49 18.66
CA GLU A 65 8.52 -11.85 17.86
C GLU A 65 9.20 -12.84 16.89
N GLY A 66 9.54 -14.05 17.37
CA GLY A 66 10.11 -15.10 16.54
C GLY A 66 9.16 -15.64 15.46
N MET A 67 7.85 -15.48 15.65
CA MET A 67 6.83 -15.86 14.68
C MET A 67 6.44 -14.73 13.72
N MET A 68 6.90 -13.49 13.96
CA MET A 68 6.62 -12.39 13.04
C MET A 68 7.30 -12.60 11.69
N PRO A 69 6.59 -12.35 10.59
CA PRO A 69 7.21 -12.32 9.27
C PRO A 69 8.27 -11.23 9.15
N LYS A 70 9.49 -11.62 8.79
CA LYS A 70 10.56 -10.69 8.41
C LYS A 70 10.66 -10.65 6.91
N LEU A 71 10.42 -9.48 6.31
CA LEU A 71 10.60 -9.27 4.88
C LEU A 71 12.08 -9.38 4.53
N GLU A 72 12.39 -10.20 3.52
CA GLU A 72 13.75 -10.34 3.00
C GLU A 72 13.90 -9.73 1.60
N ARG A 73 12.88 -9.92 0.76
CA ARG A 73 12.89 -9.42 -0.62
C ARG A 73 11.49 -9.38 -1.22
N VAL A 74 11.27 -8.41 -2.11
CA VAL A 74 10.10 -8.31 -2.99
C VAL A 74 10.60 -8.35 -4.43
N GLU A 75 10.03 -9.23 -5.27
CA GLU A 75 10.46 -9.40 -6.66
C GLU A 75 9.24 -9.61 -7.58
N ASN A 76 9.48 -9.59 -8.90
CA ASN A 76 8.50 -9.94 -9.93
C ASN A 76 7.17 -9.19 -9.79
N ILE A 77 7.25 -7.88 -9.53
CA ILE A 77 6.08 -7.03 -9.36
C ILE A 77 5.42 -6.82 -10.73
N ASN A 78 4.12 -7.09 -10.81
CA ASN A 78 3.29 -6.77 -11.97
C ASN A 78 1.96 -6.19 -11.51
N CYS A 79 1.44 -5.16 -12.18
CA CYS A 79 0.18 -4.51 -11.81
C CYS A 79 -0.77 -4.43 -13.01
N ASP A 80 -1.93 -5.06 -12.88
CA ASP A 80 -3.00 -5.03 -13.87
C ASP A 80 -4.12 -4.09 -13.40
N THR A 81 -4.69 -3.30 -14.31
CA THR A 81 -5.86 -2.47 -14.02
C THR A 81 -7.05 -3.37 -13.67
N VAL A 82 -7.82 -2.99 -12.65
CA VAL A 82 -9.12 -3.63 -12.31
C VAL A 82 -10.27 -2.65 -12.55
N GLU A 83 -11.53 -3.12 -12.48
CA GLU A 83 -12.70 -2.26 -12.69
C GLU A 83 -12.68 -1.04 -11.75
N GLY A 84 -12.64 0.16 -12.34
CA GLY A 84 -12.58 1.45 -11.64
C GLY A 84 -11.31 2.24 -11.99
N ASP A 85 -11.43 3.56 -12.03
CA ASP A 85 -10.28 4.43 -12.21
C ASP A 85 -9.38 4.35 -10.96
N ASN A 86 -8.06 4.43 -11.16
CA ASN A 86 -7.05 4.53 -10.09
C ASN A 86 -6.92 3.31 -9.16
N THR A 87 -7.39 2.13 -9.56
CA THR A 87 -7.22 0.89 -8.79
C THR A 87 -6.54 -0.19 -9.62
N TYR A 88 -5.53 -0.83 -9.03
CA TYR A 88 -4.71 -1.86 -9.65
C TYR A 88 -4.66 -3.11 -8.77
N MET A 89 -4.65 -4.27 -9.42
CA MET A 89 -4.28 -5.53 -8.79
C MET A 89 -2.81 -5.80 -9.11
N CYS A 90 -1.96 -5.67 -8.11
CA CYS A 90 -0.55 -5.98 -8.20
C CYS A 90 -0.27 -7.39 -7.70
N THR A 91 0.68 -8.09 -8.31
CA THR A 91 1.21 -9.36 -7.83
C THR A 91 2.70 -9.20 -7.58
N ALA A 92 3.23 -9.76 -6.50
CA ALA A 92 4.67 -9.79 -6.23
C ALA A 92 5.06 -11.12 -5.59
N ASP A 93 6.29 -11.56 -5.84
CA ASP A 93 6.90 -12.66 -5.12
C ASP A 93 7.56 -12.10 -3.85
N ILE A 94 7.02 -12.47 -2.69
CA ILE A 94 7.54 -12.02 -1.40
C ILE A 94 8.32 -13.15 -0.74
N THR A 95 9.60 -12.90 -0.51
CA THR A 95 10.45 -13.75 0.32
C THR A 95 10.47 -13.21 1.74
N GLN A 96 10.10 -14.06 2.70
CA GLN A 96 10.02 -13.71 4.11
C GLN A 96 10.46 -14.87 4.99
N THR A 97 11.08 -14.55 6.13
CA THR A 97 11.42 -15.51 7.17
C THR A 97 10.38 -15.50 8.28
N ILE A 98 9.86 -16.67 8.64
CA ILE A 98 8.91 -16.89 9.73
C ILE A 98 9.39 -18.09 10.54
N ALA A 99 9.51 -17.95 11.86
CA ALA A 99 10.01 -19.01 12.74
C ALA A 99 11.37 -19.61 12.29
N GLY A 100 12.23 -18.78 11.67
CA GLY A 100 13.55 -19.19 11.18
C GLY A 100 13.53 -19.90 9.82
N GLU A 101 12.37 -20.08 9.19
CA GLU A 101 12.25 -20.64 7.85
C GLU A 101 11.94 -19.55 6.83
N SER A 102 12.80 -19.41 5.82
CA SER A 102 12.56 -18.52 4.69
C SER A 102 11.68 -19.20 3.64
N ARG A 103 10.69 -18.46 3.13
CA ARG A 103 9.77 -18.91 2.10
C ARG A 103 9.42 -17.78 1.14
N THR A 104 9.25 -18.13 -0.13
CA THR A 104 8.79 -17.22 -1.18
C THR A 104 7.36 -17.55 -1.55
N ASN A 105 6.46 -16.57 -1.46
CA ASN A 105 5.06 -16.71 -1.85
C ASN A 105 4.67 -15.62 -2.85
N LYS A 106 3.96 -16.01 -3.90
CA LYS A 106 3.29 -15.05 -4.78
C LYS A 106 2.06 -14.48 -4.08
N THR A 107 2.03 -13.17 -3.92
CA THR A 107 0.99 -12.45 -3.18
C THR A 107 0.34 -11.41 -4.06
N ASN A 108 -0.97 -11.21 -3.90
CA ASN A 108 -1.74 -10.21 -4.63
C ASN A 108 -2.08 -9.04 -3.70
N PHE A 109 -1.97 -7.83 -4.22
CA PHE A 109 -2.21 -6.57 -3.52
C PHE A 109 -3.15 -5.71 -4.34
N LYS A 110 -4.14 -5.12 -3.69
CA LYS A 110 -4.81 -3.97 -4.29
C LYS A 110 -3.97 -2.74 -4.03
N VAL A 111 -3.77 -1.91 -5.04
CA VAL A 111 -3.12 -0.60 -4.90
C VAL A 111 -4.06 0.43 -5.49
N TYR A 112 -4.34 1.48 -4.74
CA TYR A 112 -5.25 2.54 -5.16
C TYR A 112 -4.60 3.91 -4.99
N GLN A 113 -5.00 4.86 -5.84
CA GLN A 113 -4.52 6.24 -5.75
C GLN A 113 -5.51 7.09 -4.96
N VAL A 114 -5.02 7.79 -3.93
CA VAL A 114 -5.78 8.74 -3.12
C VAL A 114 -5.00 10.05 -3.06
N ASN A 115 -5.59 11.15 -3.52
CA ASN A 115 -4.95 12.47 -3.51
C ASN A 115 -3.53 12.47 -4.13
N ASP A 116 -3.38 11.84 -5.29
CA ASP A 116 -2.11 11.64 -6.01
C ASP A 116 -1.08 10.72 -5.33
N GLU A 117 -1.37 10.15 -4.16
CA GLU A 117 -0.54 9.17 -3.46
C GLU A 117 -1.04 7.74 -3.67
N TRP A 118 -0.12 6.77 -3.72
CA TRP A 118 -0.44 5.35 -3.81
C TRP A 118 -0.53 4.73 -2.42
N VAL A 119 -1.49 3.83 -2.23
CA VAL A 119 -1.72 3.15 -0.95
C VAL A 119 -2.07 1.69 -1.17
N LEU A 120 -1.65 0.82 -0.24
CA LEU A 120 -2.02 -0.60 -0.22
C LEU A 120 -3.45 -0.79 0.28
N GLY A 121 -4.19 -1.65 -0.41
CA GLY A 121 -5.52 -2.12 -0.04
C GLY A 121 -5.44 -3.18 1.04
N ASN A 122 -6.25 -3.00 2.07
CA ASN A 122 -6.61 -4.05 3.02
C ASN A 122 -7.52 -5.09 2.36
#